data_AF-A0A3A5WEX4-F1
#
_entry.id   AF-A0A3A5WEX4-F1
#
_cell.length_a   1.000
_cell.length_b   1.000
_cell.length_c   1.000
_cell.angle_alpha   90.00
_cell.angle_beta   90.00
_cell.angle_gamma   90.00
#
_symmetry.space_group_name_H-M   'P 1'
#
loop_
_entity.id
_entity.type
_entity.pdbx_description
1 polymer ?
#
loop_
_entity_poly.entity_id
_entity_poly.type
_entity_poly.pdbx_seq_one_letter_code
_entity_poly.pdbx_strand_id
1 'polypeptide(L)'
;QLRNDGNLNDGLIIQLQSSHSTAMKFNLPEGAIVEDGVESPRTFEMDSLPRDSNFTVRGTAEIPTDQITNGTLVLEIVVRSIFDPETEFIYTIEYDFLGESWIEEKEDESYSFSDFTSDAIEIFMGWWLVVAAVAIASIVLNKAVRDRIQRKEAERFQKNIEQPKPEKEGDWMQKFERKDNTGPDLIESPSVTPEAFSAAFKASSKTPSQALQPLPEDIRNVATTVLDHHALEAQKAQMDALASSIQSSGVSTQHNENQNLQPTENVAERTVRHDTQNLMTNKPVHQTTLPSKTVETDDFDL
;
A
#
# COMPACT_ATOMS: atom_id res chain seq x y z
N GLN A 1 -17.40 -57.17 14.68
CA GLN A 1 -18.10 -58.05 15.64
C GLN A 1 -17.18 -59.21 15.93
N LEU A 2 -16.99 -59.55 17.19
CA LEU A 2 -16.12 -60.64 17.62
C LEU A 2 -16.94 -61.62 18.46
N ARG A 3 -16.53 -62.88 18.50
CA ARG A 3 -17.22 -63.96 19.23
C ARG A 3 -16.22 -64.81 19.98
N ASN A 4 -16.53 -65.18 21.22
CA ASN A 4 -15.71 -66.13 21.98
C ASN A 4 -15.98 -67.56 21.47
N ASP A 5 -15.14 -68.04 20.54
CA ASP A 5 -15.14 -69.41 20.02
C ASP A 5 -14.26 -70.37 20.86
N GLY A 6 -13.72 -69.88 21.99
CA GLY A 6 -12.94 -70.65 22.94
C GLY A 6 -13.75 -71.72 23.67
N ASN A 7 -13.04 -72.57 24.40
CA ASN A 7 -13.63 -73.63 25.22
C ASN A 7 -13.93 -73.18 26.67
N LEU A 8 -13.50 -71.98 27.06
CA LEU A 8 -13.62 -71.41 28.40
C LEU A 8 -14.15 -69.97 28.34
N ASN A 9 -14.58 -69.45 29.49
CA ASN A 9 -14.80 -68.03 29.66
C ASN A 9 -13.44 -67.34 29.66
N ASP A 10 -13.25 -66.37 28.78
CA ASP A 10 -11.96 -65.73 28.57
C ASP A 10 -12.06 -64.24 28.86
N GLY A 11 -10.95 -63.62 29.24
CA GLY A 11 -10.83 -62.17 29.29
C GLY A 11 -10.14 -61.65 28.04
N LEU A 12 -10.45 -60.43 27.64
CA LEU A 12 -9.84 -59.82 26.45
C LEU A 12 -9.19 -58.50 26.83
N ILE A 13 -8.02 -58.24 26.27
CA ILE A 13 -7.35 -56.95 26.27
C ILE A 13 -7.51 -56.38 24.86
N ILE A 14 -8.13 -55.21 24.77
CA ILE A 14 -8.38 -54.53 23.50
C ILE A 14 -7.57 -53.23 23.50
N GLN A 15 -6.77 -53.02 22.46
CA GLN A 15 -5.96 -51.83 22.26
C GLN A 15 -6.27 -51.17 20.91
N LEU A 16 -6.33 -49.85 20.90
CA LEU A 16 -6.46 -49.01 19.70
C LEU A 16 -5.11 -48.38 19.37
N GLN A 17 -4.65 -48.59 18.14
CA GLN A 17 -3.46 -47.98 17.58
C GLN A 17 -3.82 -47.18 16.33
N SER A 18 -3.02 -46.18 16.01
CA SER A 18 -3.19 -45.31 14.84
C SER A 18 -1.84 -45.05 14.22
N SER A 19 -1.79 -45.02 12.88
CA SER A 19 -0.60 -44.61 12.14
C SER A 19 -0.28 -43.11 12.28
N HIS A 20 -1.29 -42.30 12.61
CA HIS A 20 -1.15 -40.84 12.75
C HIS A 20 -1.45 -40.40 14.19
N SER A 21 -0.83 -39.28 14.59
CA SER A 21 -1.10 -38.64 15.88
C SER A 21 -2.45 -37.93 15.84
N THR A 22 -3.51 -38.67 16.15
CA THR A 22 -4.87 -38.13 16.22
C THR A 22 -5.53 -38.40 17.57
N ALA A 23 -6.54 -37.60 17.92
CA ALA A 23 -7.39 -37.86 19.07
C ALA A 23 -8.24 -39.12 18.80
N MET A 24 -8.08 -40.14 19.62
CA MET A 24 -8.82 -41.41 19.48
C MET A 24 -9.17 -41.96 20.86
N LYS A 25 -10.33 -42.64 20.94
CA LYS A 25 -10.82 -43.29 22.16
C LYS A 25 -11.79 -44.41 21.85
N PHE A 26 -11.88 -45.37 22.76
CA PHE A 26 -12.97 -46.35 22.77
C PHE A 26 -14.22 -45.78 23.41
N ASN A 27 -15.37 -46.18 22.87
CA ASN A 27 -16.65 -46.09 23.55
C ASN A 27 -16.81 -47.38 24.35
N LEU A 28 -16.54 -47.26 25.65
CA LEU A 28 -16.44 -48.41 26.56
C LEU A 28 -17.76 -49.21 26.59
N PRO A 29 -17.70 -50.54 26.34
CA PRO A 29 -18.84 -51.42 26.56
C PRO A 29 -19.11 -51.63 28.06
N GLU A 30 -20.28 -52.17 28.39
CA GLU A 30 -20.63 -52.52 29.77
C GLU A 30 -19.67 -53.58 30.31
N GLY A 31 -19.12 -53.35 31.50
CA GLY A 31 -18.15 -54.25 32.13
C GLY A 31 -16.69 -54.04 31.70
N ALA A 32 -16.39 -52.99 30.92
CA ALA A 32 -15.02 -52.65 30.56
C ALA A 32 -14.23 -52.06 31.75
N ILE A 33 -13.01 -52.54 31.92
CA ILE A 33 -12.05 -52.10 32.93
C ILE A 33 -11.01 -51.22 32.22
N VAL A 34 -10.77 -50.03 32.75
CA VAL A 34 -9.79 -49.07 32.23
C VAL A 34 -8.88 -48.58 33.34
N GLU A 35 -7.74 -48.04 32.95
CA GLU A 35 -6.83 -47.38 33.89
C GLU A 35 -7.48 -46.11 34.50
N ASP A 36 -7.30 -45.93 35.80
CA ASP A 36 -7.87 -44.81 36.56
C ASP A 36 -7.32 -43.45 36.06
N GLY A 37 -8.21 -42.48 35.85
CA GLY A 37 -7.85 -41.11 35.49
C GLY A 37 -7.65 -40.85 34.00
N VAL A 38 -7.93 -41.83 33.13
CA VAL A 38 -7.81 -41.65 31.67
C VAL A 38 -9.10 -41.08 31.07
N GLU A 39 -9.03 -39.86 30.53
CA GLU A 39 -10.18 -39.18 29.89
C GLU A 39 -10.56 -39.78 28.51
N SER A 40 -9.56 -40.28 27.78
CA SER A 40 -9.71 -40.87 26.45
C SER A 40 -9.07 -42.26 26.40
N PRO A 41 -9.77 -43.31 26.86
CA PRO A 41 -9.21 -44.65 26.97
C PRO A 41 -8.96 -45.25 25.58
N ARG A 42 -7.70 -45.64 25.33
CA ARG A 42 -7.26 -46.33 24.10
C ARG A 42 -7.04 -47.82 24.30
N THR A 43 -7.06 -48.26 25.54
CA THR A 43 -6.96 -49.66 25.93
C THR A 43 -8.03 -49.92 26.98
N PHE A 44 -8.69 -51.07 26.90
CA PHE A 44 -9.57 -51.54 27.96
C PHE A 44 -9.51 -53.06 28.03
N GLU A 45 -9.82 -53.58 29.21
CA GLU A 45 -9.90 -54.99 29.49
C GLU A 45 -11.36 -55.39 29.71
N MET A 46 -11.70 -56.61 29.32
CA MET A 46 -13.01 -57.20 29.52
C MET A 46 -12.80 -58.53 30.25
N ASP A 47 -13.36 -58.64 31.45
CA ASP A 47 -13.28 -59.88 32.20
C ASP A 47 -14.42 -60.84 31.85
N SER A 48 -14.10 -62.13 31.86
CA SER A 48 -15.08 -63.22 31.90
C SER A 48 -16.14 -63.20 30.79
N LEU A 49 -15.74 -62.99 29.52
CA LEU A 49 -16.62 -63.14 28.37
C LEU A 49 -17.12 -64.59 28.27
N PRO A 50 -18.44 -64.84 28.38
CA PRO A 50 -18.99 -66.17 28.28
C PRO A 50 -18.68 -66.82 26.93
N ARG A 51 -18.58 -68.14 26.92
CA ARG A 51 -18.48 -68.90 25.68
C ARG A 51 -19.65 -68.59 24.74
N ASP A 52 -19.36 -68.55 23.43
CA ASP A 52 -20.31 -68.27 22.35
C ASP A 52 -20.98 -66.88 22.45
N SER A 53 -20.49 -65.99 23.32
CA SER A 53 -20.98 -64.62 23.43
C SER A 53 -20.44 -63.75 22.29
N ASN A 54 -21.30 -62.88 21.76
CA ASN A 54 -20.92 -61.90 20.76
C ASN A 54 -20.64 -60.57 21.45
N PHE A 55 -19.56 -59.91 21.03
CA PHE A 55 -19.25 -58.56 21.48
C PHE A 55 -18.94 -57.64 20.31
N THR A 56 -19.21 -56.36 20.52
CA THR A 56 -18.95 -55.30 19.55
C THR A 56 -18.16 -54.22 20.22
N VAL A 57 -16.98 -53.93 19.65
CA VAL A 57 -16.16 -52.80 20.05
C VAL A 57 -16.55 -51.60 19.19
N ARG A 58 -16.67 -50.43 19.81
CA ARG A 58 -16.91 -49.16 19.12
C ARG A 58 -15.87 -48.15 19.60
N GLY A 59 -15.33 -47.38 18.69
CA GLY A 59 -14.39 -46.30 18.98
C GLY A 59 -14.65 -45.10 18.08
N THR A 60 -14.05 -43.99 18.45
CA THR A 60 -14.03 -42.76 17.66
C THR A 60 -12.59 -42.31 17.51
N ALA A 61 -12.22 -41.94 16.30
CA ALA A 61 -10.95 -41.29 16.00
C ALA A 61 -11.25 -40.04 15.19
N GLU A 62 -10.53 -38.97 15.49
CA GLU A 62 -10.57 -37.74 14.71
C GLU A 62 -9.76 -37.93 13.42
N ILE A 63 -10.23 -37.36 12.33
CA ILE A 63 -9.50 -37.41 11.06
C ILE A 63 -8.40 -36.36 11.14
N PRO A 64 -7.12 -36.71 10.89
CA PRO A 64 -6.05 -35.74 10.94
C PRO A 64 -6.25 -34.69 9.84
N THR A 65 -6.43 -33.44 10.24
CA THR A 65 -6.60 -32.30 9.33
C THR A 65 -5.33 -31.46 9.20
N ASP A 66 -4.35 -31.65 10.08
CA ASP A 66 -3.11 -30.87 10.20
C ASP A 66 -1.97 -31.37 9.30
N GLN A 67 -2.32 -32.11 8.24
CA GLN A 67 -1.35 -32.79 7.39
C GLN A 67 -1.17 -32.01 6.09
N ILE A 68 0.07 -31.76 5.68
CA ILE A 68 0.39 -30.98 4.47
C ILE A 68 -0.03 -31.72 3.20
N THR A 69 -0.01 -33.05 3.23
CA THR A 69 -0.27 -33.92 2.07
C THR A 69 -1.45 -34.85 2.32
N ASN A 70 -2.12 -35.24 1.24
CA ASN A 70 -3.14 -36.30 1.29
C ASN A 70 -2.51 -37.59 1.81
N GLY A 71 -3.28 -38.34 2.59
CA GLY A 71 -2.81 -39.57 3.21
C GLY A 71 -3.95 -40.49 3.61
N THR A 72 -3.58 -41.65 4.14
CA THR A 72 -4.51 -42.66 4.63
C THR A 72 -4.27 -42.86 6.11
N LEU A 73 -5.28 -42.54 6.92
CA LEU A 73 -5.31 -42.88 8.34
C LEU A 73 -5.54 -44.37 8.46
N VAL A 74 -4.64 -45.06 9.16
CA VAL A 74 -4.74 -46.49 9.45
C VAL A 74 -4.96 -46.64 10.95
N LEU A 75 -6.10 -47.20 11.33
CA LEU A 75 -6.45 -47.53 12.70
C LEU A 75 -6.41 -49.04 12.86
N GLU A 76 -5.71 -49.50 13.89
CA GLU A 76 -5.59 -50.92 14.20
C GLU A 76 -6.24 -51.18 15.56
N ILE A 77 -7.20 -52.10 15.57
CA ILE A 77 -7.77 -52.63 16.80
C ILE A 77 -7.13 -53.99 17.04
N VAL A 78 -6.29 -54.03 18.05
CA VAL A 78 -5.58 -55.20 18.52
C VAL A 78 -6.39 -55.84 19.63
N VAL A 79 -6.76 -57.11 19.47
CA VAL A 79 -7.47 -57.89 20.48
C VAL A 79 -6.61 -59.07 20.88
N ARG A 80 -6.35 -59.21 22.18
CA ARG A 80 -5.57 -60.30 22.78
C ARG A 80 -6.39 -61.00 23.84
N SER A 81 -6.26 -62.32 23.91
CA SER A 81 -6.78 -63.11 25.03
C SER A 81 -5.91 -62.90 26.27
N ILE A 82 -6.52 -62.84 27.46
CA ILE A 82 -5.79 -62.83 28.73
C ILE A 82 -5.17 -64.22 28.99
N PHE A 83 -5.86 -65.29 28.61
CA PHE A 83 -5.36 -66.66 28.79
C PHE A 83 -4.37 -67.12 27.72
N ASP A 84 -4.41 -66.52 26.53
CA ASP A 84 -3.46 -66.77 25.45
C ASP A 84 -2.99 -65.47 24.77
N PRO A 85 -2.07 -64.72 25.41
CA PRO A 85 -1.64 -63.39 24.94
C PRO A 85 -0.79 -63.43 23.66
N GLU A 86 -0.31 -64.61 23.26
CA GLU A 86 0.46 -64.82 22.03
C GLU A 86 -0.43 -64.81 20.78
N THR A 87 -1.72 -65.10 20.94
CA THR A 87 -2.70 -65.05 19.85
C THR A 87 -3.29 -63.64 19.76
N GLU A 88 -2.88 -62.91 18.73
CA GLU A 88 -3.33 -61.55 18.45
C GLU A 88 -4.28 -61.51 17.25
N PHE A 89 -5.41 -60.83 17.42
CA PHE A 89 -6.35 -60.53 16.34
C PHE A 89 -6.30 -59.04 16.02
N ILE A 90 -5.83 -58.71 14.82
CA ILE A 90 -5.70 -57.33 14.36
C ILE A 90 -6.81 -57.03 13.37
N TYR A 91 -7.54 -55.95 13.64
CA TYR A 91 -8.52 -55.39 12.71
C TYR A 91 -8.05 -54.02 12.24
N THR A 92 -7.77 -53.91 10.95
CA THR A 92 -7.30 -52.68 10.32
C THR A 92 -8.47 -51.94 9.68
N ILE A 93 -8.56 -50.64 9.95
CA ILE A 93 -9.51 -49.71 9.35
C ILE A 93 -8.70 -48.61 8.66
N GLU A 94 -8.97 -48.40 7.38
CA GLU A 94 -8.29 -47.40 6.58
C GLU A 94 -9.27 -46.28 6.20
N TYR A 95 -8.83 -45.04 6.28
CA TYR A 95 -9.61 -43.87 5.90
C TYR A 95 -8.73 -42.83 5.19
N ASP A 96 -9.08 -42.52 3.95
CA ASP A 96 -8.36 -41.51 3.17
C ASP A 96 -8.78 -40.10 3.59
N PHE A 97 -7.80 -39.24 3.86
CA PHE A 97 -7.99 -37.84 4.20
C PHE A 97 -7.24 -36.91 3.25
N LEU A 98 -7.77 -35.71 3.07
CA LEU A 98 -7.14 -34.64 2.30
C LEU A 98 -6.22 -33.83 3.22
N GLY A 99 -5.06 -33.44 2.70
CA GLY A 99 -4.17 -32.52 3.40
C GLY A 99 -4.67 -31.08 3.33
N GLU A 100 -4.19 -30.21 4.21
CA GLU A 100 -4.60 -28.81 4.36
C GLU A 100 -4.63 -28.04 3.03
N SER A 101 -3.66 -28.27 2.15
CA SER A 101 -3.60 -27.59 0.85
C SER A 101 -4.72 -27.97 -0.13
N TRP A 102 -5.45 -29.05 0.16
CA TRP A 102 -6.51 -29.62 -0.67
C TRP A 102 -7.88 -29.57 0.02
N ILE A 103 -7.93 -29.13 1.27
CA ILE A 103 -9.17 -28.81 1.95
C ILE A 103 -9.60 -27.45 1.40
N GLU A 104 -10.59 -27.46 0.50
CA GLU A 104 -11.30 -26.23 0.15
C GLU A 104 -11.95 -25.74 1.45
N GLU A 105 -11.40 -24.66 2.04
CA GLU A 105 -12.08 -23.91 3.09
C GLU A 105 -13.47 -23.62 2.53
N LYS A 106 -14.49 -24.27 3.10
CA LYS A 106 -15.85 -23.78 2.96
C LYS A 106 -15.84 -22.42 3.63
N GLU A 107 -15.63 -21.37 2.83
CA GLU A 107 -16.16 -20.06 3.16
C GLU A 107 -17.63 -20.32 3.51
N ASP A 108 -17.98 -20.19 4.78
CA ASP A 108 -19.36 -20.21 5.22
C ASP A 108 -20.07 -19.13 4.40
N GLU A 109 -20.87 -19.53 3.40
CA GLU A 109 -21.55 -18.65 2.43
C GLU A 109 -22.52 -17.65 3.10
N SER A 110 -22.65 -17.67 4.43
CA SER A 110 -23.39 -16.68 5.20
C SER A 110 -22.47 -15.53 5.64
N TYR A 111 -22.46 -14.46 4.84
CA TYR A 111 -21.87 -13.18 5.20
C TYR A 111 -22.51 -12.66 6.50
N SER A 112 -21.82 -12.83 7.63
CA SER A 112 -22.38 -12.53 8.94
C SER A 112 -22.17 -11.07 9.31
N PHE A 113 -22.96 -10.56 10.26
CA PHE A 113 -22.81 -9.19 10.76
C PHE A 113 -21.43 -8.94 11.42
N SER A 114 -20.81 -10.00 11.95
CA SER A 114 -19.42 -9.99 12.43
C SER A 114 -18.44 -9.65 11.31
N ASP A 115 -18.62 -10.27 10.15
CA ASP A 115 -17.69 -10.20 9.03
C ASP A 115 -17.79 -8.81 8.40
N PHE A 116 -19.02 -8.30 8.22
CA PHE A 116 -19.25 -6.91 7.84
C PHE A 116 -18.59 -5.90 8.80
N THR A 117 -18.66 -6.15 10.11
CA THR A 117 -18.06 -5.25 11.10
C THR A 117 -16.53 -5.31 11.05
N SER A 118 -15.97 -6.52 10.87
CA SER A 118 -14.53 -6.72 10.69
C SER A 118 -14.02 -5.97 9.46
N ASP A 119 -14.66 -6.17 8.31
CA ASP A 119 -14.30 -5.51 7.06
C ASP A 119 -14.43 -3.99 7.16
N ALA A 120 -15.48 -3.50 7.80
CA ALA A 120 -15.68 -2.07 8.02
C ALA A 120 -14.59 -1.45 8.91
N ILE A 121 -14.13 -2.17 9.94
CA ILE A 121 -13.03 -1.72 10.81
C ILE A 121 -11.71 -1.71 10.03
N GLU A 122 -11.43 -2.72 9.21
CA GLU A 122 -10.21 -2.80 8.42
C GLU A 122 -10.12 -1.66 7.38
N ILE A 123 -11.21 -1.43 6.64
CA ILE A 123 -11.32 -0.30 5.71
C ILE A 123 -11.18 1.02 6.46
N PHE A 124 -11.84 1.16 7.61
CA PHE A 124 -11.74 2.37 8.42
C PHE A 124 -10.30 2.60 8.86
N MET A 125 -9.62 1.62 9.44
CA MET A 125 -8.23 1.75 9.91
C MET A 125 -7.26 2.05 8.79
N GLY A 126 -7.42 1.43 7.61
CA GLY A 126 -6.56 1.67 6.44
C GLY A 126 -6.68 3.10 5.89
N TRP A 127 -7.86 3.72 6.01
CA TRP A 127 -8.15 5.02 5.39
C TRP A 127 -8.45 6.15 6.39
N TRP A 128 -8.36 5.88 7.70
CA TRP A 128 -8.77 6.85 8.72
C TRP A 128 -7.94 8.14 8.65
N LEU A 129 -6.65 8.04 8.30
CA LEU A 129 -5.77 9.21 8.12
C LEU A 129 -6.20 10.08 6.94
N VAL A 130 -6.72 9.49 5.87
CA VAL A 130 -7.25 10.24 4.72
C VAL A 130 -8.50 11.01 5.13
N VAL A 131 -9.41 10.34 5.84
CA VAL A 131 -10.62 10.98 6.38
C VAL A 131 -10.25 12.10 7.37
N ALA A 132 -9.28 11.88 8.24
CA ALA A 132 -8.79 12.88 9.19
C ALA A 132 -8.15 14.08 8.47
N ALA A 133 -7.35 13.84 7.43
CA ALA A 133 -6.74 14.90 6.63
C ALA A 133 -7.79 15.78 5.94
N VAL A 134 -8.84 15.17 5.36
CA VAL A 134 -9.97 15.89 4.75
C VAL A 134 -10.73 16.72 5.77
N ALA A 135 -10.95 16.18 6.98
CA ALA A 135 -11.61 16.90 8.07
C ALA A 135 -10.80 18.13 8.51
N ILE A 136 -9.48 17.97 8.71
CA ILE A 136 -8.58 19.07 9.08
C ILE A 136 -8.55 20.13 7.97
N ALA A 137 -8.42 19.72 6.70
CA ALA A 137 -8.44 20.63 5.57
C ALA A 137 -9.75 21.43 5.51
N SER A 138 -10.89 20.79 5.78
CA SER A 138 -12.19 21.44 5.83
C SER A 138 -12.26 22.51 6.94
N ILE A 139 -11.72 22.22 8.13
CA ILE A 139 -11.65 23.17 9.24
C ILE A 139 -10.76 24.37 8.87
N VAL A 140 -9.57 24.12 8.32
CA VAL A 140 -8.63 25.18 7.90
C VAL A 140 -9.25 26.05 6.83
N LEU A 141 -9.91 25.46 5.83
CA LEU A 141 -10.58 26.18 4.76
C LEU A 141 -11.71 27.06 5.30
N ASN A 142 -12.55 26.53 6.19
CA ASN A 142 -13.62 27.31 6.82
C ASN A 142 -13.06 28.51 7.60
N LYS A 143 -12.02 28.30 8.40
CA LYS A 143 -11.34 29.40 9.13
C LYS A 143 -10.77 30.44 8.16
N ALA A 144 -10.10 30.00 7.09
CA ALA A 144 -9.50 30.90 6.10
C ALA A 144 -10.56 31.73 5.35
N VAL A 145 -11.68 31.13 4.99
CA VAL A 145 -12.81 31.83 4.34
C VAL A 145 -13.40 32.87 5.30
N ARG A 146 -13.63 32.51 6.56
CA ARG A 146 -14.19 33.42 7.56
C ARG A 146 -13.28 34.60 7.84
N ASP A 147 -11.97 34.37 7.99
CA ASP A 147 -10.97 35.44 8.16
C ASP A 147 -10.93 36.37 6.94
N ARG A 148 -10.98 35.80 5.72
CA ARG A 148 -11.03 36.61 4.49
C ARG A 148 -12.28 37.49 4.41
N ILE A 149 -13.43 36.98 4.83
CA ILE A 149 -14.69 37.76 4.86
C ILE A 149 -14.54 38.92 5.85
N GLN A 150 -14.04 38.65 7.06
CA GLN A 150 -13.83 39.67 8.08
C GLN A 150 -12.88 40.79 7.63
N ARG A 151 -11.77 40.44 6.98
CA ARG A 151 -10.84 41.44 6.43
C ARG A 151 -11.49 42.29 5.34
N LYS A 152 -12.24 41.67 4.43
CA LYS A 152 -12.97 42.40 3.38
C LYS A 152 -14.06 43.31 3.94
N GLU A 153 -14.73 42.90 5.02
CA GLU A 153 -15.71 43.74 5.72
C GLU A 153 -15.02 44.94 6.38
N ALA A 154 -13.90 44.73 7.08
CA ALA A 154 -13.12 45.81 7.68
C ALA A 154 -12.60 46.81 6.63
N GLU A 155 -12.08 46.34 5.50
CA GLU A 155 -11.67 47.18 4.36
C GLU A 155 -12.86 47.96 3.77
N ARG A 156 -14.05 47.36 3.69
CA ARG A 156 -15.27 48.05 3.24
C ARG A 156 -15.70 49.14 4.21
N PHE A 157 -15.63 48.89 5.52
CA PHE A 157 -15.92 49.91 6.53
C PHE A 157 -14.93 51.08 6.45
N GLN A 158 -13.62 50.80 6.32
CA GLN A 158 -12.61 51.85 6.13
C GLN A 158 -12.84 52.65 4.85
N LYS A 159 -13.09 51.98 3.72
CA LYS A 159 -13.39 52.66 2.45
C LYS A 159 -14.69 53.47 2.49
N ASN A 160 -15.67 53.08 3.29
CA ASN A 160 -16.89 53.87 3.50
C ASN A 160 -16.66 55.09 4.41
N ILE A 161 -15.67 55.03 5.31
CA ILE A 161 -15.27 56.17 6.16
C ILE A 161 -14.37 57.14 5.38
N GLU A 162 -13.47 56.60 4.53
CA GLU A 162 -12.54 57.37 3.70
C GLU A 162 -13.16 57.93 2.42
N GLN A 163 -14.31 57.40 1.98
CA GLN A 163 -15.07 58.03 0.89
C GLN A 163 -15.62 59.37 1.39
N PRO A 164 -15.17 60.51 0.84
CA PRO A 164 -15.82 61.78 1.13
C PRO A 164 -17.28 61.63 0.74
N LYS A 165 -18.20 62.03 1.65
CA LYS A 165 -19.65 62.03 1.39
C LYS A 165 -19.89 62.63 0.01
N PRO A 166 -20.71 62.00 -0.85
CA PRO A 166 -20.96 62.52 -2.18
C PRO A 166 -21.48 63.95 -2.05
N GLU A 167 -20.72 64.91 -2.58
CA GLU A 167 -21.08 66.33 -2.58
C GLU A 167 -22.44 66.44 -3.29
N LYS A 168 -23.46 66.97 -2.59
CA LYS A 168 -24.77 67.19 -3.18
C LYS A 168 -24.68 68.40 -4.13
N GLU A 169 -25.49 68.41 -5.19
CA GLU A 169 -25.61 69.54 -6.12
C GLU A 169 -25.97 70.82 -5.34
N GLY A 170 -24.95 71.62 -5.00
CA GLY A 170 -25.05 72.77 -4.11
C GLY A 170 -23.78 73.04 -3.29
N ASP A 171 -23.05 72.01 -2.85
CA ASP A 171 -21.83 72.16 -2.03
C ASP A 171 -20.66 72.79 -2.81
N TRP A 172 -20.64 72.67 -4.14
CA TRP A 172 -19.66 73.33 -5.00
C TRP A 172 -19.73 74.86 -4.87
N MET A 173 -20.92 75.45 -4.76
CA MET A 173 -21.10 76.91 -4.66
C MET A 173 -20.52 77.47 -3.36
N GLN A 174 -20.53 76.69 -2.27
CA GLN A 174 -19.92 77.08 -0.99
C GLN A 174 -18.40 77.23 -1.08
N LYS A 175 -17.72 76.55 -2.01
CA LYS A 175 -16.26 76.68 -2.21
C LYS A 175 -15.86 78.05 -2.79
N PHE A 176 -16.80 78.81 -3.34
CA PHE A 176 -16.58 80.14 -3.90
C PHE A 176 -17.16 81.27 -3.05
N GLU A 177 -17.84 80.94 -1.93
CA GLU A 177 -18.17 81.93 -0.93
C GLU A 177 -16.86 82.43 -0.30
N ARG A 178 -16.55 83.70 -0.53
CA ARG A 178 -15.33 84.33 -0.07
C ARG A 178 -15.36 84.36 1.47
N LYS A 179 -14.66 83.42 2.09
CA LYS A 179 -14.53 83.34 3.55
C LYS A 179 -13.53 84.41 3.98
N ASP A 180 -14.04 85.59 4.28
CA ASP A 180 -13.24 86.64 4.89
C ASP A 180 -12.83 86.19 6.32
N ASN A 181 -11.51 86.09 6.54
CA ASN A 181 -10.76 85.75 7.76
C ASN A 181 -10.34 84.28 7.95
N THR A 182 -9.06 84.02 7.69
CA THR A 182 -8.01 83.53 8.63
C THR A 182 -6.92 82.80 7.82
N GLY A 183 -5.64 83.11 8.06
CA GLY A 183 -4.48 82.65 7.28
C GLY A 183 -4.23 81.14 7.28
N PRO A 184 -3.29 80.65 6.45
CA PRO A 184 -3.07 79.21 6.26
C PRO A 184 -2.51 78.56 7.53
N ASP A 185 -3.23 77.56 8.06
CA ASP A 185 -2.71 76.66 9.09
C ASP A 185 -1.63 75.77 8.47
N LEU A 186 -0.40 75.96 8.94
CA LEU A 186 0.73 75.08 8.65
C LEU A 186 0.52 73.77 9.42
N ILE A 187 0.25 72.69 8.69
CA ILE A 187 0.20 71.34 9.25
C ILE A 187 1.64 70.90 9.54
N GLU A 188 2.02 70.87 10.81
CA GLU A 188 3.30 70.31 11.27
C GLU A 188 3.18 68.79 11.43
N SER A 189 4.03 68.03 10.73
CA SER A 189 4.11 66.58 10.90
C SER A 189 4.88 66.23 12.19
N PRO A 190 4.49 65.17 12.92
CA PRO A 190 5.23 64.74 14.11
C PRO A 190 6.64 64.31 13.72
N SER A 191 7.65 65.09 14.09
CA SER A 191 9.05 64.71 13.93
C SER A 191 9.45 63.77 15.07
N VAL A 192 9.93 62.58 14.73
CA VAL A 192 10.38 61.58 15.70
C VAL A 192 11.91 61.58 15.72
N THR A 193 12.51 61.49 16.91
CA THR A 193 13.97 61.46 17.04
C THR A 193 14.54 60.14 16.49
N PRO A 194 15.77 60.15 15.93
CA PRO A 194 16.38 58.95 15.33
C PRO A 194 16.48 57.78 16.32
N GLU A 195 16.68 58.09 17.59
CA GLU A 195 16.77 57.13 18.69
C GLU A 195 15.43 56.44 18.94
N ALA A 196 14.33 57.21 19.00
CA ALA A 196 12.99 56.67 19.17
C ALA A 196 12.56 55.81 17.96
N PHE A 197 12.97 56.19 16.75
CA PHE A 197 12.76 55.36 15.56
C PHE A 197 13.54 54.03 15.66
N SER A 198 14.83 54.09 16.05
CA SER A 198 15.66 52.89 16.18
C SER A 198 15.15 51.93 17.27
N ALA A 199 14.60 52.46 18.36
CA ALA A 199 14.01 51.68 19.44
C ALA A 199 12.72 50.99 19.00
N ALA A 200 11.83 51.71 18.32
CA ALA A 200 10.59 51.15 17.77
C ALA A 200 10.86 50.08 16.70
N PHE A 201 11.88 50.31 15.86
CA PHE A 201 12.28 49.34 14.83
C PHE A 201 12.87 48.05 15.43
N LYS A 202 13.74 48.17 16.43
CA LYS A 202 14.29 47.01 17.16
C LYS A 202 13.26 46.27 18.00
N ALA A 203 12.29 46.96 18.57
CA ALA A 203 11.19 46.34 19.30
C ALA A 203 10.23 45.56 18.37
N SER A 204 10.14 45.97 17.11
CA SER A 204 9.25 45.36 16.12
C SER A 204 9.91 44.26 15.28
N SER A 205 11.24 44.11 15.34
CA SER A 205 11.96 43.05 14.63
C SER A 205 12.06 41.78 15.49
N LYS A 206 11.74 40.62 14.90
CA LYS A 206 11.97 39.33 15.55
C LYS A 206 13.47 39.14 15.76
N THR A 207 13.85 38.60 16.91
CA THR A 207 15.22 38.20 17.24
C THR A 207 15.81 37.39 16.09
N PRO A 208 17.01 37.73 15.58
CA PRO A 208 17.63 36.99 14.49
C PRO A 208 17.77 35.52 14.91
N SER A 209 17.13 34.63 14.16
CA SER A 209 17.27 33.19 14.35
C SER A 209 18.75 32.85 14.28
N GLN A 210 19.26 32.22 15.33
CA GLN A 210 20.63 31.74 15.39
C GLN A 210 20.91 30.90 14.13
N ALA A 211 22.00 31.21 13.44
CA ALA A 211 22.41 30.44 12.27
C ALA A 211 22.61 28.98 12.71
N LEU A 212 21.81 28.08 12.16
CA LEU A 212 21.91 26.66 12.44
C LEU A 212 23.31 26.18 12.04
N GLN A 213 23.95 25.42 12.91
CA GLN A 213 25.22 24.78 12.57
C GLN A 213 25.01 23.85 11.37
N PRO A 214 25.94 23.81 10.41
CA PRO A 214 25.85 22.93 9.27
C PRO A 214 25.66 21.49 9.73
N LEU A 215 24.73 20.76 9.11
CA LEU A 215 24.48 19.35 9.43
C LEU A 215 25.78 18.53 9.32
N PRO A 216 25.92 17.42 10.08
CA PRO A 216 27.04 16.51 9.97
C PRO A 216 27.28 16.05 8.52
N GLU A 217 28.55 15.92 8.11
CA GLU A 217 28.92 15.57 6.73
C GLU A 217 28.33 14.25 6.26
N ASP A 218 28.24 13.25 7.14
CA ASP A 218 27.69 11.94 6.79
C ASP A 218 26.23 12.03 6.33
N ILE A 219 25.42 12.85 7.00
CA ILE A 219 24.01 13.05 6.64
C ILE A 219 23.89 13.79 5.31
N ARG A 220 24.78 14.78 5.08
CA ARG A 220 24.83 15.50 3.80
C ARG A 220 25.21 14.57 2.65
N ASN A 221 26.22 13.74 2.85
CA ASN A 221 26.70 12.78 1.84
C ASN A 221 25.61 11.76 1.48
N VAL A 222 24.90 11.22 2.47
CA VAL A 222 23.77 10.31 2.21
C VAL A 222 22.65 11.02 1.44
N ALA A 223 22.28 12.23 1.85
CA ALA A 223 21.27 13.01 1.15
C ALA A 223 21.66 13.32 -0.30
N THR A 224 22.94 13.65 -0.55
CA THR A 224 23.43 13.85 -1.92
C THR A 224 23.43 12.56 -2.73
N THR A 225 23.79 11.41 -2.15
CA THR A 225 23.74 10.13 -2.86
C THR A 225 22.32 9.74 -3.26
N VAL A 226 21.33 9.95 -2.39
CA VAL A 226 19.93 9.67 -2.70
C VAL A 226 19.41 10.64 -3.78
N LEU A 227 19.77 11.92 -3.69
CA LEU A 227 19.41 12.92 -4.68
C LEU A 227 20.03 12.60 -6.06
N ASP A 228 21.31 12.23 -6.09
CA ASP A 228 22.02 11.84 -7.30
C ASP A 228 21.45 10.57 -7.92
N HIS A 229 21.06 9.59 -7.10
CA HIS A 229 20.41 8.37 -7.57
C HIS A 229 19.10 8.67 -8.28
N HIS A 230 18.22 9.46 -7.66
CA HIS A 230 16.94 9.83 -8.28
C HIS A 230 17.13 10.73 -9.51
N ALA A 231 18.11 11.64 -9.50
CA ALA A 231 18.44 12.44 -10.68
C ALA A 231 18.89 11.57 -11.85
N LEU A 232 19.73 10.57 -11.59
CA LEU A 232 20.23 9.62 -12.59
C LEU A 232 19.10 8.72 -13.11
N GLU A 233 18.23 8.21 -12.23
CA GLU A 233 17.04 7.44 -12.63
C GLU A 233 16.09 8.26 -13.50
N ALA A 234 15.81 9.51 -13.13
CA ALA A 234 14.97 10.40 -13.92
C ALA A 234 15.57 10.66 -15.30
N GLN A 235 16.89 10.86 -15.38
CA GLN A 235 17.60 11.04 -16.65
C GLN A 235 17.55 9.78 -17.53
N LYS A 236 17.75 8.59 -16.95
CA LYS A 236 17.61 7.32 -17.67
C LYS A 236 16.19 7.13 -18.20
N ALA A 237 15.18 7.36 -17.37
CA ALA A 237 13.78 7.26 -17.78
C ALA A 237 13.45 8.23 -18.93
N GLN A 238 13.99 9.45 -18.91
CA GLN A 238 13.85 10.39 -20.02
C GLN A 238 14.55 9.90 -21.29
N MET A 239 15.77 9.35 -21.17
CA MET A 239 16.48 8.78 -22.32
C MET A 239 15.75 7.59 -22.92
N ASP A 240 15.20 6.70 -22.10
CA ASP A 240 14.44 5.54 -22.56
C ASP A 240 13.13 5.96 -23.21
N ALA A 241 12.44 6.96 -22.64
CA ALA A 241 11.25 7.56 -23.25
C ALA A 241 11.59 8.20 -24.61
N LEU A 242 12.71 8.91 -24.71
CA LEU A 242 13.18 9.47 -25.98
C LEU A 242 13.54 8.37 -26.99
N ALA A 243 14.27 7.34 -26.58
CA ALA A 243 14.63 6.22 -27.45
C ALA A 243 13.40 5.47 -27.95
N SER A 244 12.43 5.22 -27.06
CA SER A 244 11.13 4.64 -27.41
C SER A 244 10.38 5.53 -28.41
N SER A 245 10.33 6.85 -28.18
CA SER A 245 9.67 7.79 -29.08
C SER A 245 10.34 7.88 -30.46
N ILE A 246 11.67 7.79 -30.51
CA ILE A 246 12.43 7.74 -31.77
C ILE A 246 12.16 6.43 -32.50
N GLN A 247 12.10 5.31 -31.79
CA GLN A 247 11.80 4.01 -32.38
C GLN A 247 10.36 3.93 -32.91
N SER A 248 9.38 4.51 -32.20
CA SER A 248 7.96 4.47 -32.59
C SER A 248 7.61 5.49 -33.67
N SER A 249 8.19 6.69 -33.61
CA SER A 249 7.74 7.86 -34.38
C SER A 249 8.82 8.41 -35.33
N GLY A 250 10.02 7.83 -35.31
CA GLY A 250 11.17 8.29 -36.09
C GLY A 250 11.84 9.55 -35.52
N VAL A 251 13.11 9.79 -35.90
CA VAL A 251 13.96 10.91 -35.43
C VAL A 251 13.37 12.31 -35.76
N SER A 252 12.32 12.37 -36.58
CA SER A 252 11.86 13.61 -37.23
C SER A 252 10.39 13.94 -36.93
N THR A 253 9.92 13.76 -35.69
CA THR A 253 8.66 14.39 -35.26
C THR A 253 8.96 15.65 -34.48
N GLN A 254 8.41 16.79 -34.92
CA GLN A 254 8.58 18.08 -34.26
C GLN A 254 7.91 18.05 -32.88
N HIS A 255 8.58 18.60 -31.86
CA HIS A 255 8.01 18.78 -30.52
C HIS A 255 6.66 19.52 -30.61
N ASN A 256 5.70 19.23 -29.71
CA ASN A 256 4.34 19.77 -29.77
C ASN A 256 4.29 21.32 -29.93
N GLU A 257 5.15 22.03 -29.20
CA GLU A 257 5.30 23.49 -29.27
C GLU A 257 5.73 24.01 -30.67
N ASN A 258 6.36 23.16 -31.48
CA ASN A 258 6.84 23.50 -32.82
C ASN A 258 5.88 23.05 -33.92
N GLN A 259 4.74 22.40 -33.61
CA GLN A 259 3.77 21.95 -34.62
C GLN A 259 3.16 23.08 -35.45
N ASN A 260 3.08 24.29 -34.87
CA ASN A 260 2.55 25.47 -35.55
C ASN A 260 3.61 26.20 -36.40
N LEU A 261 4.87 25.76 -36.35
CA LEU A 261 5.94 26.34 -37.16
C LEU A 261 6.05 25.54 -38.45
N GLN A 262 5.91 26.21 -39.58
CA GLN A 262 6.10 25.56 -40.88
C GLN A 262 7.55 25.08 -40.99
N PRO A 263 7.80 23.82 -41.38
CA PRO A 263 9.13 23.34 -41.70
C PRO A 263 9.73 24.24 -42.79
N THR A 264 10.70 25.06 -42.42
CA THR A 264 11.45 25.85 -43.39
C THR A 264 12.39 24.89 -44.12
N GLU A 265 12.34 24.89 -45.45
CA GLU A 265 13.37 24.22 -46.25
C GLU A 265 14.72 24.74 -45.82
N ASN A 266 15.65 23.82 -45.53
CA ASN A 266 17.01 24.18 -45.17
C ASN A 266 17.66 24.84 -46.39
N VAL A 267 17.60 26.18 -46.46
CA VAL A 267 18.27 26.96 -47.50
C VAL A 267 19.77 26.84 -47.24
N ALA A 268 20.38 25.80 -47.79
CA ALA A 268 21.83 25.58 -47.78
C ALA A 268 22.60 26.69 -48.53
N GLU A 269 21.90 27.58 -49.22
CA GLU A 269 22.48 28.70 -49.97
C GLU A 269 22.65 29.99 -49.15
N ARG A 270 22.31 30.00 -47.85
CA ARG A 270 22.42 31.23 -47.04
C ARG A 270 23.86 31.69 -46.77
N THR A 271 24.87 31.00 -47.31
CA THR A 271 26.22 31.53 -47.47
C THR A 271 26.64 31.41 -48.94
N VAL A 272 26.47 32.48 -49.71
CA VAL A 272 27.30 32.67 -50.91
C VAL A 272 28.72 32.95 -50.40
N ARG A 273 29.60 31.94 -50.44
CA ARG A 273 31.03 32.19 -50.23
C ARG A 273 31.57 32.87 -51.48
N HIS A 274 31.89 34.15 -51.40
CA HIS A 274 32.68 34.81 -52.45
C HIS A 274 34.10 34.26 -52.40
N ASP A 275 34.42 33.36 -53.32
CA ASP A 275 35.78 32.91 -53.56
C ASP A 275 36.53 33.99 -54.35
N THR A 276 37.18 34.92 -53.65
CA THR A 276 37.97 35.99 -54.28
C THR A 276 39.27 35.47 -54.91
N GLN A 277 39.61 34.19 -54.74
CA GLN A 277 40.88 33.59 -55.17
C GLN A 277 40.73 32.44 -56.17
N ASN A 278 39.52 32.11 -56.62
CA ASN A 278 39.24 31.07 -57.62
C ASN A 278 39.89 29.70 -57.28
N LEU A 279 39.75 29.26 -56.03
CA LEU A 279 40.29 28.00 -55.54
C LEU A 279 39.28 26.84 -55.59
N MET A 280 38.01 27.10 -55.85
CA MET A 280 36.99 26.04 -55.93
C MET A 280 36.90 25.40 -57.32
N THR A 281 37.44 24.18 -57.45
CA THR A 281 37.26 23.32 -58.64
C THR A 281 35.85 22.73 -58.65
N ASN A 282 35.13 22.94 -59.75
CA ASN A 282 33.78 22.44 -59.98
C ASN A 282 33.79 20.91 -60.16
N LYS A 283 33.58 20.15 -59.07
CA LYS A 283 33.32 18.71 -59.14
C LYS A 283 31.84 18.45 -58.83
N PRO A 284 31.13 17.66 -59.65
CA PRO A 284 29.74 17.35 -59.37
C PRO A 284 29.62 16.53 -58.08
N VAL A 285 28.68 16.94 -57.23
CA VAL A 285 28.32 16.24 -55.99
C VAL A 285 27.70 14.89 -56.37
N HIS A 286 28.39 13.80 -56.05
CA HIS A 286 27.76 12.47 -56.10
C HIS A 286 26.74 12.38 -54.97
N GLN A 287 25.45 12.24 -55.33
CA GLN A 287 24.42 11.79 -54.39
C GLN A 287 24.76 10.36 -53.95
N THR A 288 25.22 10.20 -52.71
CA THR A 288 25.37 8.88 -52.10
C THR A 288 23.98 8.43 -51.63
N THR A 289 23.45 7.38 -52.24
CA THR A 289 22.23 6.72 -51.78
C THR A 289 22.49 5.99 -50.47
N LEU A 290 21.55 6.06 -49.52
CA LEU A 290 21.61 5.29 -48.28
C LEU A 290 21.59 3.78 -48.59
N PRO A 291 22.31 2.95 -47.82
CA PRO A 291 22.32 1.50 -48.04
C PRO A 291 20.92 0.92 -47.77
N SER A 292 20.43 0.14 -48.74
CA SER A 292 19.24 -0.70 -48.60
C SER A 292 19.51 -1.77 -47.56
N LYS A 293 18.65 -1.86 -46.54
CA LYS A 293 18.71 -2.87 -45.49
C LYS A 293 18.49 -4.26 -46.11
N THR A 294 19.55 -5.03 -46.30
CA THR A 294 19.46 -6.49 -46.48
C THR A 294 19.06 -7.09 -45.14
N VAL A 295 17.92 -7.79 -45.11
CA VAL A 295 17.54 -8.65 -43.99
C VAL A 295 18.34 -9.93 -44.15
N GLU A 296 19.50 -10.01 -43.51
CA GLU A 296 20.11 -11.30 -43.18
C GLU A 296 19.45 -11.80 -41.90
N THR A 297 18.77 -12.93 -42.04
CA THR A 297 18.36 -13.79 -40.93
C THR A 297 19.61 -14.55 -40.51
N ASP A 298 20.13 -14.27 -39.33
CA ASP A 298 21.18 -15.09 -38.73
C ASP A 298 20.63 -15.68 -37.43
N ASP A 299 20.36 -16.98 -37.51
CA ASP A 299 20.12 -17.87 -36.39
C ASP A 299 21.36 -17.88 -35.50
N PHE A 300 21.25 -17.47 -34.25
CA PHE A 300 22.15 -17.96 -33.22
C PHE A 300 21.42 -18.11 -31.88
N ASP A 301 21.22 -19.38 -31.54
CA ASP A 301 20.94 -19.89 -30.20
C ASP A 301 21.99 -19.40 -29.19
N LEU A 302 21.50 -18.99 -28.00
CA LEU A 302 21.90 -19.46 -26.66
C LEU A 302 20.96 -18.88 -25.59
#